data_AF-A0A974DYP5-F1
#
_entry.id   AF-A0A974DYP5-F1
#
_cell.length_a   1.000
_cell.length_b   1.000
_cell.length_c   1.000
_cell.angle_alpha   90.00
_cell.angle_beta   90.00
_cell.angle_gamma   90.00
#
_symmetry.space_group_name_H-M   'P 1'
#
loop_
_entity.id
_entity.type
_entity.pdbx_description
1 polymer ?
#
loop_
_entity_poly.entity_id
_entity_poly.type
_entity_poly.pdbx_seq_one_letter_code
_entity_poly.pdbx_strand_id
1 'polypeptide(L)'
;NLNRICCASIVKGNTVSHPTKGTQIKLSHYTTCDSKYVVYILKCPCGLAYIGQTIRAVKDRIKEHRGNIRNFKMGTATDTSVSRHFHMGHNVSQLKWMVLEQIKMPSRGGDIKKILAQKEAYWIKKMNTMVPIGMNDHWSIIPFLG
;
A
#
# COMPACT_ATOMS: atom_id res chain seq x y z
N ASN A 1 -12.54 -6.36 18.69
CA ASN A 1 -11.10 -6.03 18.69
C ASN A 1 -10.62 -5.78 17.25
N LEU A 2 -10.52 -4.51 16.82
CA LEU A 2 -10.27 -4.09 15.43
C LEU A 2 -8.92 -4.57 14.84
N ASN A 3 -7.92 -4.85 15.70
CA ASN A 3 -6.59 -5.30 15.29
C ASN A 3 -6.63 -6.68 14.62
N ARG A 4 -7.51 -7.58 15.08
CA ARG A 4 -7.65 -8.94 14.51
C ARG A 4 -8.14 -8.91 13.06
N ILE A 5 -9.02 -7.95 12.73
CA ILE A 5 -9.64 -7.83 11.40
C ILE A 5 -8.62 -7.38 10.35
N CYS A 6 -7.71 -6.47 10.70
CA CYS A 6 -6.71 -5.96 9.76
C CYS A 6 -5.68 -7.03 9.38
N CYS A 7 -5.24 -7.83 10.34
CA CYS A 7 -4.34 -8.95 10.05
C CYS A 7 -5.06 -10.09 9.31
N ALA A 8 -6.38 -10.23 9.44
CA ALA A 8 -7.16 -11.24 8.71
C ALA A 8 -7.32 -10.92 7.20
N SER A 9 -7.23 -9.65 6.80
CA SER A 9 -7.32 -9.25 5.39
C SER A 9 -5.98 -9.29 4.64
N ILE A 10 -4.92 -9.81 5.27
CA ILE A 10 -3.63 -9.99 4.63
C ILE A 10 -3.72 -11.08 3.55
N VAL A 11 -3.17 -10.79 2.36
CA VAL A 11 -2.92 -11.82 1.36
C VAL A 11 -1.68 -12.59 1.80
N LYS A 12 -1.87 -13.87 2.11
CA LYS A 12 -0.78 -14.76 2.51
C LYS A 12 -0.03 -15.24 1.27
N GLY A 13 1.29 -15.36 1.38
CA GLY A 13 2.16 -15.87 0.33
C GLY A 13 3.37 -14.98 0.08
N ASN A 14 4.26 -15.44 -0.79
CA ASN A 14 5.49 -14.74 -1.19
C ASN A 14 5.43 -14.31 -2.66
N THR A 15 4.24 -14.15 -3.23
CA THR A 15 4.05 -13.75 -4.62
C THR A 15 2.92 -12.74 -4.74
N VAL A 16 3.10 -11.74 -5.60
CA VAL A 16 2.06 -10.78 -5.97
C VAL A 16 1.92 -10.73 -7.49
N SER A 17 0.69 -10.85 -7.99
CA SER A 17 0.41 -10.66 -9.42
C SER A 17 0.45 -9.17 -9.77
N HIS A 18 1.13 -8.82 -10.85
CA HIS A 18 1.10 -7.48 -11.44
C HIS A 18 -0.35 -7.14 -11.85
N PRO A 19 -0.92 -5.99 -11.42
CA PRO A 19 -2.34 -5.67 -11.63
C PRO A 19 -2.81 -5.77 -13.08
N THR A 20 -2.03 -5.24 -14.03
CA THR A 20 -2.41 -5.24 -15.46
C THR A 20 -1.87 -6.42 -16.27
N LYS A 21 -0.64 -6.88 -15.98
CA LYS A 21 0.04 -7.92 -16.78
C LYS A 21 -0.23 -9.34 -16.30
N GLY A 22 -0.73 -9.51 -15.07
CA GLY A 22 -0.88 -10.82 -14.42
C GLY A 22 0.44 -11.51 -14.04
N THR A 23 1.60 -11.01 -14.49
CA THR A 23 2.92 -11.57 -14.19
C THR A 23 3.14 -11.69 -12.68
N GLN A 24 3.59 -12.87 -12.24
CA GLN A 24 3.87 -13.14 -10.83
C GLN A 24 5.22 -12.55 -10.42
N ILE A 25 5.21 -11.75 -9.35
CA ILE A 25 6.41 -11.16 -8.76
C ILE A 25 6.68 -11.85 -7.44
N LYS A 26 7.84 -12.50 -7.32
CA LYS A 26 8.29 -13.13 -6.08
C LYS A 26 8.79 -12.09 -5.09
N LEU A 27 8.34 -12.21 -3.85
CA LEU A 27 8.70 -11.38 -2.72
C LEU A 27 9.73 -12.14 -1.87
N SER A 28 10.80 -11.45 -1.48
CA SER A 28 11.96 -12.04 -0.81
C SER A 28 11.89 -11.99 0.71
N HIS A 29 10.92 -11.29 1.29
CA HIS A 29 10.87 -11.03 2.73
C HIS A 29 9.69 -11.74 3.40
N TYR A 30 9.97 -12.40 4.53
CA TYR A 30 8.93 -12.79 5.47
C TYR A 30 8.47 -11.55 6.24
N THR A 31 7.18 -11.25 6.18
CA THR A 31 6.60 -10.06 6.81
C THR A 31 5.30 -10.42 7.52
N THR A 32 5.00 -9.70 8.60
CA THR A 32 3.75 -9.85 9.35
C THR A 32 2.98 -8.54 9.34
N CYS A 33 1.79 -8.52 9.95
CA CYS A 33 1.04 -7.28 10.12
C CYS A 33 1.68 -6.28 11.11
N ASP A 34 2.73 -6.69 11.81
CA ASP A 34 3.52 -5.86 12.72
C ASP A 34 4.78 -5.28 12.05
N SER A 35 5.10 -5.67 10.81
CA SER A 35 6.24 -5.15 10.08
C SER A 35 6.17 -3.61 9.94
N LYS A 36 7.31 -2.96 10.20
CA LYS A 36 7.54 -1.51 10.11
C LYS A 36 8.49 -1.19 8.95
N TYR A 37 8.51 0.06 8.52
CA TYR A 37 9.34 0.55 7.40
C TYR A 37 9.07 -0.24 6.11
N VAL A 38 7.80 -0.33 5.73
CA VAL A 38 7.36 -1.17 4.62
C VAL A 38 6.74 -0.36 3.50
N VAL A 39 6.89 -0.87 2.28
CA VAL A 39 6.03 -0.57 1.14
C VAL A 39 4.99 -1.68 1.05
N TYR A 40 3.71 -1.33 0.95
CA TYR A 40 2.58 -2.25 0.87
C TYR A 40 1.71 -1.96 -0.34
N ILE A 41 0.93 -2.96 -0.74
CA ILE A 41 -0.10 -2.85 -1.76
C ILE A 41 -1.48 -3.07 -1.13
N LEU A 42 -2.45 -2.26 -1.52
CA LEU A 42 -3.87 -2.53 -1.33
C LEU A 42 -4.45 -3.02 -2.65
N LYS A 43 -5.30 -4.04 -2.58
CA LYS A 43 -5.96 -4.66 -3.74
C LYS A 43 -7.48 -4.51 -3.63
N CYS A 44 -8.09 -4.10 -4.72
CA CYS A 44 -9.53 -4.11 -4.93
C CYS A 44 -9.93 -5.32 -5.80
N PRO A 45 -11.12 -5.93 -5.60
CA PRO A 45 -11.58 -7.02 -6.45
C PRO A 45 -11.73 -6.67 -7.94
N CYS A 46 -11.90 -5.40 -8.29
CA CYS A 46 -11.96 -4.95 -9.67
C CYS A 46 -10.59 -4.93 -10.38
N GLY A 47 -9.53 -5.41 -9.73
CA GLY A 47 -8.17 -5.50 -10.29
C GLY A 47 -7.30 -4.28 -10.03
N LEU A 48 -7.89 -3.14 -9.62
CA LEU A 48 -7.13 -1.94 -9.29
C LEU A 48 -6.36 -2.11 -7.97
N ALA A 49 -5.21 -1.45 -7.89
CA ALA A 49 -4.34 -1.49 -6.73
C ALA A 49 -3.80 -0.10 -6.35
N TYR A 50 -3.42 0.04 -5.08
CA TYR A 50 -2.77 1.22 -4.51
C TYR A 50 -1.46 0.78 -3.86
N ILE A 51 -0.39 1.53 -4.09
CA ILE A 51 0.87 1.39 -3.36
C ILE A 51 0.99 2.50 -2.34
N GLY A 52 1.37 2.14 -1.12
CA GLY A 52 1.72 3.10 -0.10
C GLY A 52 2.91 2.65 0.74
N GLN A 53 3.49 3.56 1.50
CA GLN A 53 4.51 3.25 2.50
C GLN A 53 4.12 3.63 3.93
N THR A 54 4.82 3.06 4.91
CA THR A 54 4.71 3.43 6.32
C THR A 54 5.97 3.11 7.12
N ILE A 55 6.36 4.02 8.00
CA ILE A 55 7.40 3.78 9.03
C ILE A 55 6.84 3.07 10.27
N ARG A 56 5.52 3.14 10.51
CA ARG A 56 4.83 2.46 11.62
C ARG A 56 4.47 1.03 11.24
N ALA A 57 3.90 0.27 12.19
CA ALA A 57 3.39 -1.05 11.90
C ALA A 57 2.31 -0.98 10.81
N VAL A 58 2.42 -1.84 9.80
CA VAL A 58 1.52 -1.79 8.63
C VAL A 58 0.05 -1.93 9.02
N LYS A 59 -0.29 -2.74 10.03
CA LYS A 59 -1.67 -2.87 10.53
C LYS A 59 -2.31 -1.55 10.92
N ASP A 60 -1.55 -0.61 11.48
CA ASP A 60 -2.07 0.70 11.92
C ASP A 60 -2.43 1.55 10.70
N ARG A 61 -1.57 1.52 9.67
CA ARG A 61 -1.84 2.19 8.40
C ARG A 61 -3.03 1.58 7.66
N ILE A 62 -3.17 0.26 7.68
CA ILE A 62 -4.34 -0.42 7.11
C ILE A 62 -5.62 -0.05 7.87
N LYS A 63 -5.55 0.06 9.20
CA LYS A 63 -6.69 0.50 10.02
C LYS A 63 -7.15 1.91 9.63
N GLU A 64 -6.22 2.83 9.39
CA GLU A 64 -6.52 4.17 8.90
C GLU A 64 -7.21 4.15 7.54
N HIS A 65 -6.68 3.42 6.55
CA HIS A 65 -7.32 3.27 5.24
C HIS A 65 -8.75 2.73 5.37
N ARG A 66 -8.96 1.72 6.22
CA ARG A 66 -10.30 1.17 6.49
C ARG A 66 -11.21 2.18 7.18
N GLY A 67 -10.67 3.05 8.03
CA GLY A 67 -11.40 4.16 8.64
C GLY A 67 -11.85 5.18 7.60
N ASN A 68 -10.93 5.60 6.72
CA ASN A 68 -11.21 6.56 5.65
C ASN A 68 -12.26 6.03 4.67
N ILE A 69 -12.20 4.75 4.27
CA ILE A 69 -13.21 4.14 3.41
C ILE A 69 -14.60 4.16 4.08
N ARG A 70 -14.69 3.79 5.37
CA ARG A 70 -15.98 3.74 6.08
C ARG A 70 -16.60 5.10 6.31
N ASN A 71 -15.76 6.10 6.54
CA ASN A 71 -16.16 7.46 6.91
C ASN A 71 -15.96 8.44 5.76
N PHE A 72 -15.93 7.95 4.52
CA PHE A 72 -15.62 8.77 3.35
C PHE A 72 -16.57 9.98 3.27
N LYS A 73 -15.98 11.16 3.18
CA LYS A 73 -16.66 12.41 2.93
C LYS A 73 -15.78 13.30 2.05
N MET A 74 -16.29 13.68 0.89
CA MET A 74 -15.60 14.53 -0.07
C MET A 74 -15.13 15.85 0.58
N GLY A 75 -13.90 16.26 0.26
CA GLY A 75 -13.30 17.50 0.79
C GLY A 75 -12.85 17.42 2.26
N THR A 76 -12.76 16.23 2.86
CA THR A 76 -12.26 16.04 4.23
C THR A 76 -10.97 15.23 4.26
N ALA A 77 -10.35 15.08 5.43
CA ALA A 77 -9.19 14.20 5.61
C ALA A 77 -9.46 12.72 5.25
N THR A 78 -10.73 12.32 5.15
CA THR A 78 -11.11 10.96 4.71
C THR A 78 -11.20 10.85 3.19
N ASP A 79 -11.20 11.95 2.44
CA ASP A 79 -11.20 11.97 0.97
C ASP A 79 -9.80 11.64 0.45
N THR A 80 -9.55 10.33 0.33
CA THR A 80 -8.33 9.77 -0.23
C THR A 80 -8.66 9.05 -1.54
N SER A 81 -7.69 8.87 -2.42
CA SER A 81 -7.89 8.11 -3.67
C SER A 81 -8.50 6.72 -3.45
N VAL A 82 -8.05 6.02 -2.39
CA VAL A 82 -8.56 4.70 -2.00
C VAL A 82 -10.01 4.78 -1.52
N SER A 83 -10.34 5.71 -0.63
CA SER A 83 -11.70 5.82 -0.08
C SER A 83 -12.70 6.28 -1.13
N ARG A 84 -12.30 7.23 -1.99
CA ARG A 84 -13.08 7.66 -3.15
C ARG A 84 -13.39 6.50 -4.09
N HIS A 85 -12.37 5.70 -4.44
CA HIS A 85 -12.56 4.51 -5.27
C HIS A 85 -13.55 3.52 -4.66
N PHE A 86 -13.41 3.22 -3.36
CA PHE A 86 -14.31 2.28 -2.70
C PHE A 86 -15.74 2.84 -2.60
N HIS A 87 -15.91 4.14 -2.35
CA HIS A 87 -17.22 4.78 -2.32
C HIS A 87 -18.01 4.62 -3.63
N MET A 88 -17.32 4.51 -4.77
CA MET A 88 -17.95 4.37 -6.09
C MET A 88 -18.52 2.96 -6.39
N GLY A 89 -18.29 1.96 -5.55
CA GLY A 89 -18.89 0.63 -5.80
C GLY A 89 -18.29 -0.57 -5.06
N HIS A 90 -17.44 -0.36 -4.06
CA HIS A 90 -16.78 -1.44 -3.34
C HIS A 90 -16.85 -1.27 -1.81
N ASN A 91 -16.94 -2.38 -1.09
CA ASN A 91 -17.01 -2.38 0.35
C ASN A 91 -15.63 -2.53 1.00
N VAL A 92 -15.40 -1.88 2.14
CA VAL A 92 -14.18 -2.03 2.95
C VAL A 92 -13.84 -3.48 3.32
N SER A 93 -14.83 -4.38 3.40
CA SER A 93 -14.63 -5.83 3.63
C SER A 93 -13.87 -6.52 2.48
N GLN A 94 -13.95 -5.97 1.28
CA GLN A 94 -13.31 -6.47 0.07
C GLN A 94 -11.84 -6.03 -0.05
N LEU A 95 -11.42 -5.01 0.71
CA LEU A 95 -10.03 -4.54 0.72
C LEU A 95 -9.09 -5.65 1.20
N LYS A 96 -8.17 -6.05 0.33
CA LYS A 96 -7.05 -6.94 0.66
C LYS A 96 -5.74 -6.18 0.62
N TRP A 97 -4.73 -6.68 1.31
CA TRP A 97 -3.42 -6.02 1.33
C TRP A 97 -2.28 -7.01 1.56
N MET A 98 -1.06 -6.60 1.20
CA MET A 98 0.16 -7.32 1.53
C MET A 98 1.36 -6.37 1.55
N VAL A 99 2.42 -6.77 2.24
CA VAL A 99 3.71 -6.06 2.17
C VAL A 99 4.43 -6.49 0.89
N LEU A 100 4.97 -5.51 0.15
CA LEU A 100 5.80 -5.74 -1.02
C LEU A 100 7.28 -5.77 -0.67
N GLU A 101 7.70 -4.86 0.20
CA GLU A 101 9.10 -4.72 0.58
C GLU A 101 9.20 -4.17 2.00
N GLN A 102 10.08 -4.76 2.80
CA GLN A 102 10.45 -4.22 4.10
C GLN A 102 11.87 -3.66 4.03
N ILE A 103 12.00 -2.36 4.28
CA ILE A 103 13.28 -1.67 4.26
C ILE A 103 13.98 -1.90 5.60
N LYS A 104 15.19 -2.45 5.53
CA LYS A 104 16.08 -2.56 6.67
C LYS A 104 16.98 -1.33 6.71
N MET A 105 17.30 -0.85 7.91
CA MET A 105 18.30 0.21 8.08
C MET A 105 19.63 -0.24 7.46
N PRO A 106 20.23 0.56 6.56
CA PRO A 106 21.55 0.26 6.04
C PRO A 106 22.59 0.29 7.18
N SER A 107 23.57 -0.62 7.13
CA SER A 107 24.65 -0.69 8.12
C SER A 107 25.50 0.57 8.20
N ARG A 108 25.57 1.35 7.11
CA ARG A 108 26.33 2.60 7.01
C ARG A 108 25.50 3.85 7.33
N GLY A 109 24.31 3.68 7.90
CA GLY A 109 23.35 4.75 8.07
C GLY A 109 22.72 5.20 6.75
N GLY A 110 21.91 6.25 6.82
CA GLY A 110 21.16 6.78 5.69
C GLY A 110 19.75 7.21 6.09
N ASP A 111 19.16 8.08 5.29
CA ASP A 111 17.78 8.51 5.51
C ASP A 111 16.80 7.43 5.06
N ILE A 112 16.32 6.61 6.01
CA ILE A 112 15.34 5.56 5.75
C ILE A 112 14.03 6.12 5.18
N LYS A 113 13.65 7.36 5.49
CA LYS A 113 12.44 7.98 4.92
C LYS A 113 12.66 8.25 3.44
N LYS A 114 13.85 8.76 3.06
CA LYS A 114 14.24 8.95 1.66
C LYS A 114 14.23 7.61 0.90
N ILE A 115 14.87 6.57 1.45
CA ILE A 115 14.90 5.23 0.83
C ILE A 115 13.47 4.68 0.67
N LEU A 116 12.65 4.81 1.70
CA LEU A 116 11.28 4.30 1.68
C LEU A 116 10.41 5.03 0.64
N ALA A 117 10.56 6.34 0.50
CA ALA A 117 9.87 7.12 -0.53
C ALA A 117 10.36 6.79 -1.95
N GLN A 118 11.66 6.55 -2.15
CA GLN A 118 12.19 6.06 -3.42
C GLN A 118 11.62 4.69 -3.79
N LYS A 119 11.48 3.80 -2.80
CA LYS A 119 10.93 2.45 -2.99
C LYS A 119 9.44 2.47 -3.26
N GLU A 120 8.68 3.34 -2.61
CA GLU A 120 7.27 3.60 -2.94
C GLU A 120 7.12 4.04 -4.40
N ALA A 121 7.89 5.04 -4.84
CA ALA A 121 7.89 5.51 -6.23
C ALA A 121 8.26 4.41 -7.24
N TYR A 122 9.27 3.59 -6.92
CA TYR A 122 9.64 2.43 -7.72
C TYR A 122 8.47 1.44 -7.87
N TRP A 123 7.81 1.10 -6.77
CA TRP A 123 6.70 0.14 -6.79
C TRP A 123 5.45 0.67 -7.48
N ILE A 124 5.13 1.97 -7.33
CA ILE A 124 4.03 2.62 -8.09
C ILE A 124 4.26 2.46 -9.59
N LYS A 125 5.48 2.77 -10.07
CA LYS A 125 5.84 2.60 -11.49
C LYS A 125 5.83 1.14 -11.92
N LYS A 126 6.45 0.26 -11.13
CA LYS A 126 6.58 -1.16 -11.44
C LYS A 126 5.23 -1.89 -11.53
N MET A 127 4.26 -1.48 -10.72
CA MET A 127 2.94 -2.12 -10.64
C MET A 127 1.86 -1.39 -11.44
N ASN A 128 2.22 -0.27 -12.08
CA ASN A 128 1.33 0.58 -12.86
C ASN A 128 0.05 0.98 -12.09
N THR A 129 0.20 1.50 -10.87
CA THR A 129 -0.93 1.78 -9.97
C THR A 129 -1.42 3.23 -10.03
N MET A 130 -0.93 4.03 -10.97
CA MET A 130 -1.41 5.40 -11.18
C MET A 130 -2.82 5.41 -11.77
N VAL A 131 -3.66 6.36 -11.36
CA VAL A 131 -4.96 6.61 -12.01
C VAL A 131 -4.77 6.87 -13.52
N PRO A 132 -5.67 6.38 -14.40
CA PRO A 132 -6.90 5.62 -14.11
C PRO A 132 -6.70 4.10 -13.95
N ILE A 133 -5.49 3.58 -14.16
CA ILE A 133 -5.20 2.13 -14.21
C ILE A 133 -4.92 1.54 -12.80
N GLY A 134 -4.80 2.39 -11.80
CA GLY A 134 -4.81 2.03 -10.38
C GLY A 134 -5.37 3.17 -9.51
N MET A 135 -5.00 3.17 -8.23
CA MET A 135 -5.56 4.06 -7.22
C MET A 135 -4.57 5.11 -6.67
N ASN A 136 -3.35 5.23 -7.20
CA ASN A 136 -2.41 6.29 -6.83
C ASN A 136 -2.66 7.55 -7.67
N ASP A 137 -2.90 8.71 -7.02
CA ASP A 137 -3.08 9.99 -7.73
C ASP A 137 -1.75 10.60 -8.18
N HIS A 138 -0.68 10.33 -7.43
CA HIS A 138 0.65 10.87 -7.68
C HIS A 138 1.74 9.92 -7.14
N TRP A 139 2.96 10.14 -7.62
CA TRP A 139 4.20 9.65 -7.03
C TRP A 139 5.20 10.81 -7.01
N SER A 140 6.16 10.79 -6.10
CA SER A 140 7.12 11.90 -5.95
C SER A 140 8.49 11.53 -6.53
N ILE A 141 9.07 12.45 -7.32
CA ILE A 141 10.47 12.37 -7.78
C ILE A 141 11.43 13.05 -6.79
N ILE A 142 10.95 13.88 -5.87
CA ILE A 142 11.75 14.62 -4.89
C ILE A 142 12.76 13.74 -4.15
N PRO A 143 12.41 12.50 -3.71
CA PRO A 143 13.37 11.63 -3.03
C PRO A 143 14.61 11.26 -3.86
N PHE A 144 14.61 11.49 -5.18
CA PHE A 144 15.72 11.20 -6.09
C PHE A 144 16.59 12.41 -6.42
N LEU A 145 16.12 13.63 -6.14
CA LEU A 145 16.79 14.89 -6.47
C LEU A 145 17.77 15.32 -5.37
N GLY A 146 18.57 14.36 -4.88
CA GLY A 146 19.54 14.58 -3.81
C GLY A 146 20.55 15.68 -4.14
#